data_AF-A0A3P8N8X2-F1
#
_entry.id   AF-A0A3P8N8X2-F1
#
_cell.length_a   1.000
_cell.length_b   1.000
_cell.length_c   1.000
_cell.angle_alpha   90.00
_cell.angle_beta   90.00
_cell.angle_gamma   90.00
#
_symmetry.space_group_name_H-M   'P 1'
#
loop_
_entity.id
_entity.type
_entity.pdbx_description
1 polymer ?
#
loop_
_entity_poly.entity_id
_entity_poly.type
_entity_poly.pdbx_seq_one_letter_code
_entity_poly.pdbx_strand_id
1 'polypeptide(L)'
;MFDCRTSNMIICCDHVLTFDADRLRQNLKFCWPEEVTARNDEEEFDDFEDATNLVKCLWPGWHLPLEEERSLLQRYTVSDIRLVLVGRPGVGKSSTGNAILGRLAFSPGGPSSGTSSCCWQSEWVFGHQVTVAETPGLSETSDDAVKRDISTCVNMLRPHAVLLVTRVGSSTVENLATMRQVEEFFGMDVSRYTRILYTYANSAAPDIERQRRATGPELLFKVGYRYHVLNNNPDHWDGQQVYDLVQAVARMVMAKGGEVYSIRSTV
;
A
#
# COMPACT_ATOMS: atom_id res chain seq x y z
N MET A 1 -34.86 35.62 21.39
CA MET A 1 -34.66 35.84 22.85
C MET A 1 -34.68 34.47 23.50
N PHE A 2 -33.74 34.21 24.42
CA PHE A 2 -33.48 32.95 25.17
C PHE A 2 -32.77 31.86 24.33
N ASP A 3 -31.52 31.48 24.57
CA ASP A 3 -30.65 31.25 25.75
C ASP A 3 -30.74 29.83 26.35
N CYS A 4 -29.57 29.18 26.26
CA CYS A 4 -28.94 28.17 27.09
C CYS A 4 -29.73 27.17 27.96
N ARG A 5 -29.20 25.94 27.87
CA ARG A 5 -28.71 25.06 28.96
C ARG A 5 -29.54 23.81 29.29
N THR A 6 -28.72 22.79 29.55
CA THR A 6 -28.94 21.59 30.36
C THR A 6 -29.86 20.53 29.76
N SER A 7 -29.30 19.37 29.45
CA SER A 7 -29.34 18.26 30.41
C SER A 7 -28.59 17.00 29.92
N ASN A 8 -27.83 16.43 30.86
CA ASN A 8 -27.70 15.01 31.18
C ASN A 8 -27.29 13.98 30.11
N MET A 9 -26.01 13.63 30.23
CA MET A 9 -25.40 12.31 30.05
C MET A 9 -26.35 11.12 30.31
N ILE A 10 -26.58 10.28 29.30
CA ILE A 10 -26.80 8.84 29.44
C ILE A 10 -26.11 8.12 28.26
N ILE A 11 -25.33 7.10 28.59
CA ILE A 11 -24.57 6.23 27.69
C ILE A 11 -25.45 5.06 27.25
N CYS A 12 -25.47 4.69 25.96
CA CYS A 12 -25.26 3.30 25.50
C CYS A 12 -25.28 3.14 23.96
N CYS A 13 -24.18 2.56 23.46
CA CYS A 13 -24.00 1.67 22.30
C CYS A 13 -24.31 2.16 20.86
N ASP A 14 -23.19 2.28 20.12
CA ASP A 14 -22.96 1.92 18.70
C ASP A 14 -23.39 2.86 17.56
N HIS A 15 -22.48 3.82 17.31
CA HIS A 15 -22.00 4.40 16.04
C HIS A 15 -22.87 5.39 15.22
N VAL A 16 -22.31 6.60 15.01
CA VAL A 16 -22.79 7.65 14.08
C VAL A 16 -21.70 7.96 13.05
N LEU A 17 -22.05 8.14 11.76
CA LEU A 17 -21.23 8.89 10.78
C LEU A 17 -22.12 9.65 9.77
N THR A 18 -21.84 10.94 9.55
CA THR A 18 -22.46 11.81 8.52
C THR A 18 -21.44 12.20 7.45
N PHE A 19 -21.78 12.21 6.15
CA PHE A 19 -20.84 12.71 5.11
C PHE A 19 -21.44 13.40 3.87
N ASP A 20 -20.68 14.40 3.41
CA ASP A 20 -20.77 15.13 2.13
C ASP A 20 -19.89 14.43 1.08
N ALA A 21 -20.54 13.74 0.14
CA ALA A 21 -19.90 12.81 -0.81
C ALA A 21 -18.99 13.48 -1.85
N ASP A 22 -19.23 14.74 -2.20
CA ASP A 22 -18.43 15.43 -3.23
C ASP A 22 -17.19 16.10 -2.62
N ARG A 23 -17.25 16.48 -1.35
CA ARG A 23 -16.06 16.82 -0.57
C ARG A 23 -15.18 15.60 -0.30
N LEU A 24 -15.77 14.42 -0.14
CA LEU A 24 -15.07 13.14 0.08
C LEU A 24 -14.17 12.77 -1.10
N ARG A 25 -14.70 12.87 -2.32
CA ARG A 25 -13.95 12.53 -3.55
C ARG A 25 -12.78 13.46 -3.84
N GLN A 26 -12.81 14.70 -3.34
CA GLN A 26 -11.73 15.66 -3.53
C GLN A 26 -10.73 15.71 -2.36
N ASN A 27 -11.07 15.19 -1.18
CA ASN A 27 -10.26 15.32 0.04
C ASN A 27 -9.97 14.00 0.79
N LEU A 28 -10.17 12.82 0.20
CA LEU A 28 -9.77 11.55 0.82
C LEU A 28 -8.22 11.43 0.96
N LYS A 29 -7.71 12.08 1.99
CA LYS A 29 -6.56 11.66 2.79
C LYS A 29 -7.16 11.28 4.15
N PHE A 30 -7.36 9.99 4.39
CA PHE A 30 -7.68 9.35 5.67
C PHE A 30 -8.39 10.18 6.76
N CYS A 31 -9.65 9.88 7.06
CA CYS A 31 -10.30 10.31 8.30
C CYS A 31 -9.95 9.34 9.44
N TRP A 32 -9.44 9.86 10.55
CA TRP A 32 -9.29 9.07 11.78
C TRP A 32 -10.63 8.96 12.52
N PRO A 33 -10.87 7.89 13.30
CA PRO A 33 -12.10 7.70 14.08
C PRO A 33 -12.47 8.88 14.99
N GLU A 34 -11.49 9.71 15.36
CA GLU A 34 -11.61 10.81 16.32
C GLU A 34 -11.98 12.15 15.67
N GLU A 35 -12.00 12.25 14.34
CA GLU A 35 -12.15 13.52 13.60
C GLU A 35 -13.58 13.79 13.08
N VAL A 36 -14.55 12.95 13.42
CA VAL A 36 -15.94 13.11 12.98
C VAL A 36 -16.76 13.74 14.11
N THR A 37 -17.19 14.99 13.93
CA THR A 37 -18.26 15.60 14.73
C THR A 37 -19.46 15.88 13.84
N ALA A 38 -20.58 15.21 14.11
CA ALA A 38 -21.83 15.39 13.38
C ALA A 38 -22.79 16.30 14.16
N ARG A 39 -23.53 17.11 13.41
CA ARG A 39 -24.63 17.97 13.86
C ARG A 39 -25.93 17.15 13.86
N ASN A 40 -26.59 17.15 15.02
CA ASN A 40 -28.00 16.87 15.27
C ASN A 40 -28.44 15.39 15.14
N ASP A 41 -29.02 14.89 16.23
CA ASP A 41 -29.10 13.49 16.63
C ASP A 41 -30.46 12.80 16.34
N GLU A 42 -31.15 13.08 15.23
CA GLU A 42 -32.56 12.63 15.08
C GLU A 42 -32.99 11.98 13.75
N GLU A 43 -32.11 11.40 12.94
CA GLU A 43 -32.58 10.54 11.83
C GLU A 43 -31.80 9.22 11.76
N GLU A 44 -32.32 8.21 12.47
CA GLU A 44 -32.06 6.80 12.18
C GLU A 44 -32.93 6.42 10.97
N PHE A 45 -32.37 5.73 9.96
CA PHE A 45 -33.13 5.25 8.80
C PHE A 45 -33.57 3.82 9.06
N ASP A 46 -34.88 3.61 9.19
CA ASP A 46 -35.44 2.28 9.46
C ASP A 46 -35.27 1.33 8.26
N ASP A 47 -35.09 1.86 7.03
CA ASP A 47 -34.79 1.07 5.84
C ASP A 47 -34.04 1.82 4.72
N PHE A 48 -33.64 1.05 3.69
CA PHE A 48 -32.89 1.52 2.52
C PHE A 48 -33.68 2.48 1.61
N GLU A 49 -35.01 2.41 1.67
CA GLU A 49 -35.90 3.24 0.87
C GLU A 49 -35.95 4.66 1.44
N ASP A 50 -35.95 4.79 2.77
CA ASP A 50 -35.86 6.07 3.47
C ASP A 50 -34.54 6.81 3.20
N ALA A 51 -33.41 6.11 3.28
CA ALA A 51 -32.10 6.67 2.92
C ALA A 51 -32.06 7.12 1.43
N THR A 52 -32.68 6.35 0.54
CA THR A 52 -32.78 6.67 -0.89
C THR A 52 -33.63 7.92 -1.14
N ASN A 53 -34.73 8.07 -0.40
CA ASN A 53 -35.62 9.21 -0.51
C ASN A 53 -34.97 10.50 0.01
N LEU A 54 -34.18 10.43 1.08
CA LEU A 54 -33.42 11.58 1.58
C LEU A 54 -32.35 12.04 0.58
N VAL A 55 -31.58 11.11 0.00
CA VAL A 55 -30.55 11.45 -1.01
C VAL A 55 -31.19 12.11 -2.24
N LYS A 56 -32.36 11.62 -2.68
CA LYS A 56 -33.13 12.25 -3.77
C LYS A 56 -33.66 13.64 -3.39
N CYS A 57 -34.04 13.85 -2.13
CA CYS A 57 -34.51 15.14 -1.63
C CYS A 57 -33.37 16.18 -1.54
N LEU A 58 -32.21 15.77 -1.00
CA LEU A 58 -31.03 16.62 -0.85
C LEU A 58 -30.32 16.88 -2.19
N TRP A 59 -30.36 15.91 -3.11
CA TRP A 59 -29.80 16.01 -4.45
C TRP A 59 -30.80 15.56 -5.53
N PRO A 60 -31.70 16.45 -5.98
CA PRO A 60 -32.73 16.13 -6.98
C PRO A 60 -32.20 15.68 -8.35
N GLY A 61 -30.91 15.90 -8.63
CA GLY A 61 -30.23 15.45 -9.85
C GLY A 61 -29.57 14.05 -9.74
N TRP A 62 -29.58 13.44 -8.56
CA TRP A 62 -29.02 12.10 -8.33
C TRP A 62 -29.99 11.02 -8.83
N HIS A 63 -29.50 10.14 -9.72
CA HIS A 63 -30.33 9.13 -10.40
C HIS A 63 -29.73 7.71 -10.33
N LEU A 64 -28.59 7.54 -9.67
CA LEU A 64 -27.95 6.24 -9.49
C LEU A 64 -28.52 5.55 -8.23
N PRO A 65 -28.68 4.21 -8.24
CA PRO A 65 -29.10 3.50 -7.03
C PRO A 65 -28.06 3.69 -5.93
N LEU A 66 -28.52 3.87 -4.69
CA LEU A 66 -27.65 3.69 -3.54
C LEU A 66 -27.17 2.24 -3.55
N GLU A 67 -25.95 2.01 -3.06
CA GLU A 67 -25.42 0.66 -2.85
C GLU A 67 -25.17 0.49 -1.35
N GLU A 68 -25.57 -0.66 -0.81
CA GLU A 68 -25.25 -1.04 0.56
C GLU A 68 -23.73 -1.18 0.71
N GLU A 69 -23.12 -0.39 1.58
CA GLU A 69 -21.70 -0.55 1.91
C GLU A 69 -21.51 -1.82 2.75
N ARG A 70 -21.34 -2.96 2.07
CA ARG A 70 -20.91 -4.19 2.73
C ARG A 70 -19.55 -3.94 3.37
N SER A 71 -19.43 -4.29 4.66
CA SER A 71 -18.20 -4.15 5.44
C SER A 71 -16.96 -4.42 4.60
N LEU A 72 -16.00 -3.50 4.58
CA LEU A 72 -14.74 -3.64 3.84
C LEU A 72 -13.98 -4.94 4.20
N LEU A 73 -14.31 -5.55 5.35
CA LEU A 73 -13.85 -6.87 5.79
C LEU A 73 -14.30 -8.03 4.89
N GLN A 74 -15.42 -7.92 4.17
CA GLN A 74 -15.95 -8.97 3.31
C GLN A 74 -15.48 -8.89 1.85
N ARG A 75 -14.80 -7.82 1.43
CA ARG A 75 -14.36 -7.65 0.03
C ARG A 75 -13.04 -8.35 -0.31
N TYR A 76 -12.26 -8.80 0.68
CA TYR A 76 -11.01 -9.54 0.43
C TYR A 76 -10.85 -10.69 1.41
N THR A 77 -10.77 -11.93 0.92
CA THR A 77 -10.42 -13.12 1.72
C THR A 77 -8.93 -13.16 2.09
N VAL A 78 -8.16 -12.14 1.71
CA VAL A 78 -6.74 -12.02 2.01
C VAL A 78 -6.62 -11.23 3.31
N SER A 79 -6.31 -11.92 4.41
CA SER A 79 -6.03 -11.28 5.71
C SER A 79 -4.54 -11.06 5.95
N ASP A 80 -3.67 -11.70 5.16
CA ASP A 80 -2.23 -11.69 5.32
C ASP A 80 -1.54 -11.32 4.00
N ILE A 81 -0.63 -10.35 4.06
CA ILE A 81 0.13 -9.83 2.92
C ILE A 81 1.62 -9.83 3.30
N ARG A 82 2.45 -10.47 2.46
CA ARG A 82 3.89 -10.58 2.69
C ARG A 82 4.62 -9.93 1.53
N LEU A 83 5.43 -8.94 1.83
CA LEU A 83 6.11 -8.09 0.86
C LEU A 83 7.62 -8.24 1.03
N VAL A 84 8.35 -8.31 -0.08
CA VAL A 84 9.82 -8.22 -0.06
C VAL A 84 10.23 -6.96 -0.81
N LEU A 85 11.02 -6.10 -0.17
CA LEU A 85 11.57 -4.90 -0.78
C LEU A 85 12.92 -5.21 -1.42
N VAL A 86 13.02 -5.07 -2.74
CA VAL A 86 14.27 -5.23 -3.49
C VAL A 86 14.63 -3.94 -4.22
N GLY A 87 15.91 -3.75 -4.50
CA GLY A 87 16.39 -2.54 -5.16
C GLY A 87 17.84 -2.23 -4.82
N ARG A 88 18.42 -1.27 -5.53
CA ARG A 88 19.81 -0.84 -5.31
C ARG A 88 20.05 -0.29 -3.89
N PRO A 89 21.31 -0.20 -3.44
CA PRO A 89 21.64 0.58 -2.25
C PRO A 89 21.12 2.02 -2.35
N GLY A 90 20.62 2.58 -1.24
CA GLY A 90 20.23 4.00 -1.17
C GLY A 90 18.90 4.40 -1.83
N VAL A 91 18.16 3.48 -2.47
CA VAL A 91 16.83 3.78 -3.06
C VAL A 91 15.71 4.00 -2.03
N GLY A 92 16.02 3.86 -0.74
CA GLY A 92 15.09 4.11 0.36
C GLY A 92 14.22 2.92 0.76
N LYS A 93 14.75 1.67 0.72
CA LYS A 93 14.01 0.46 1.11
C LYS A 93 13.55 0.51 2.57
N SER A 94 14.43 0.85 3.53
CA SER A 94 14.04 0.97 4.95
C SER A 94 12.95 2.01 5.16
N SER A 95 13.10 3.21 4.58
CA SER A 95 12.09 4.28 4.66
C SER A 95 10.76 3.85 4.03
N THR A 96 10.81 3.07 2.95
CA THR A 96 9.64 2.50 2.29
C THR A 96 8.93 1.49 3.19
N GLY A 97 9.67 0.59 3.83
CA GLY A 97 9.11 -0.37 4.79
C GLY A 97 8.47 0.34 5.97
N ASN A 98 9.11 1.40 6.48
CA ASN A 98 8.54 2.22 7.55
C ASN A 98 7.26 2.92 7.12
N ALA A 99 7.22 3.48 5.91
CA ALA A 99 6.03 4.11 5.37
C ALA A 99 4.88 3.09 5.19
N ILE A 100 5.16 1.89 4.69
CA ILE A 100 4.14 0.83 4.54
C ILE A 100 3.58 0.41 5.90
N LEU A 101 4.43 0.24 6.90
CA LEU A 101 4.03 -0.21 8.24
C LEU A 101 3.51 0.94 9.14
N GLY A 102 3.58 2.20 8.69
CA GLY A 102 3.13 3.36 9.47
C GLY A 102 3.97 3.64 10.73
N ARG A 103 5.17 3.04 10.87
CA ARG A 103 6.05 3.20 12.03
C ARG A 103 7.53 3.02 11.67
N LEU A 104 8.42 3.45 12.56
CA LEU A 104 9.87 3.26 12.41
C LEU A 104 10.29 1.82 12.74
N ALA A 105 10.05 0.89 11.81
CA ALA A 105 10.33 -0.54 11.96
C ALA A 105 11.75 -0.93 11.51
N PHE A 106 12.33 -0.18 10.58
CA PHE A 106 13.63 -0.39 9.96
C PHE A 106 14.53 0.82 10.21
N SER A 107 15.75 0.58 10.66
CA SER A 107 16.71 1.64 10.98
C SER A 107 17.50 2.10 9.75
N PRO A 108 18.07 3.33 9.75
CA PRO A 108 18.97 3.81 8.69
C PRO A 108 20.24 2.96 8.52
N GLY A 109 20.56 2.10 9.50
CA GLY A 109 21.64 1.11 9.50
C GLY A 109 21.21 -0.31 9.06
N GLY A 110 20.01 -0.45 8.48
CA GLY A 110 19.42 -1.74 8.08
C GLY A 110 20.11 -2.44 6.90
N PRO A 111 19.56 -3.56 6.42
CA PRO A 111 20.12 -4.35 5.31
C PRO A 111 20.54 -3.50 4.10
N SER A 112 19.72 -2.50 3.76
CA SER A 112 19.98 -1.59 2.64
C SER A 112 21.11 -0.57 2.84
N SER A 113 21.65 -0.46 4.07
CA SER A 113 22.79 0.40 4.42
C SER A 113 24.13 -0.36 4.51
N GLY A 114 24.18 -1.63 4.09
CA GLY A 114 25.40 -2.43 4.05
C GLY A 114 25.51 -3.56 5.09
N THR A 115 24.44 -3.86 5.83
CA THR A 115 24.37 -5.10 6.62
C THR A 115 23.94 -6.28 5.73
N SER A 116 24.54 -7.45 5.93
CA SER A 116 24.45 -8.58 4.99
C SER A 116 23.17 -9.43 5.10
N SER A 117 22.37 -9.25 6.16
CA SER A 117 21.22 -10.12 6.45
C SER A 117 19.90 -9.42 6.19
N CYS A 118 18.89 -10.17 5.74
CA CYS A 118 17.53 -9.65 5.61
C CYS A 118 16.85 -9.52 6.98
N CYS A 119 15.93 -8.59 7.12
CA CYS A 119 15.06 -8.49 8.29
C CYS A 119 13.61 -8.29 7.86
N TRP A 120 12.65 -8.77 8.64
CA TRP A 120 11.24 -8.52 8.38
C TRP A 120 10.51 -8.04 9.63
N GLN A 121 9.48 -7.24 9.40
CA GLN A 121 8.64 -6.64 10.43
C GLN A 121 7.18 -6.76 9.98
N SER A 122 6.27 -6.88 10.94
CA SER A 122 4.83 -6.98 10.65
C SER A 122 4.05 -5.91 11.38
N GLU A 123 2.92 -5.50 10.80
CA GLU A 123 1.95 -4.60 11.40
C GLU A 123 0.54 -4.84 10.84
N TRP A 124 -0.49 -4.50 11.60
CA TRP A 124 -1.86 -4.41 11.08
C TRP A 124 -2.06 -3.10 10.32
N VAL A 125 -2.24 -3.20 9.00
CA VAL A 125 -2.38 -2.06 8.09
C VAL A 125 -3.68 -2.20 7.31
N PHE A 126 -4.64 -1.30 7.57
CA PHE A 126 -5.93 -1.22 6.89
C PHE A 126 -6.70 -2.55 6.82
N GLY A 127 -6.73 -3.29 7.93
CA GLY A 127 -7.43 -4.58 8.03
C GLY A 127 -6.65 -5.78 7.49
N HIS A 128 -5.39 -5.60 7.10
CA HIS A 128 -4.49 -6.67 6.66
C HIS A 128 -3.33 -6.81 7.65
N GLN A 129 -2.96 -8.04 7.99
CA GLN A 129 -1.66 -8.31 8.58
C GLN A 129 -0.61 -8.20 7.48
N VAL A 130 0.22 -7.15 7.52
CA VAL A 130 1.24 -6.87 6.51
C VAL A 130 2.62 -7.16 7.09
N THR A 131 3.33 -8.14 6.52
CA THR A 131 4.75 -8.38 6.77
C THR A 131 5.58 -7.79 5.64
N VAL A 132 6.59 -6.99 5.99
CA VAL A 132 7.56 -6.43 5.05
C VAL A 132 8.93 -6.99 5.37
N ALA A 133 9.61 -7.57 4.39
CA ALA A 133 11.01 -7.94 4.47
C ALA A 133 11.87 -6.91 3.73
N GLU A 134 12.85 -6.35 4.44
CA GLU A 134 13.92 -5.56 3.85
C GLU A 134 15.08 -6.48 3.44
N THR A 135 15.52 -6.35 2.18
CA THR A 135 16.73 -7.03 1.70
C THR A 135 17.92 -6.08 1.65
N PRO A 136 19.16 -6.61 1.67
CA PRO A 136 20.33 -5.87 1.25
C PRO A 136 20.17 -5.25 -0.14
N GLY A 137 20.96 -4.21 -0.41
CA GLY A 137 20.97 -3.56 -1.72
C GLY A 137 21.57 -4.44 -2.80
N LEU A 138 20.90 -4.53 -3.95
CA LEU A 138 21.39 -5.27 -5.10
C LEU A 138 22.39 -4.43 -5.91
N SER A 139 23.59 -4.96 -6.10
CA SER A 139 24.63 -4.39 -6.96
C SER A 139 25.27 -5.50 -7.79
N GLU A 140 25.92 -5.12 -8.90
CA GLU A 140 26.68 -6.07 -9.74
C GLU A 140 27.79 -6.80 -8.98
N THR A 141 28.25 -6.22 -7.86
CA THR A 141 29.30 -6.75 -6.99
C THR A 141 28.74 -7.44 -5.74
N SER A 142 27.46 -7.83 -5.72
CA SER A 142 26.89 -8.50 -4.55
C SER A 142 27.48 -9.90 -4.41
N ASP A 143 28.16 -10.14 -3.28
CA ASP A 143 28.78 -11.44 -2.97
C ASP A 143 27.74 -12.57 -2.91
N ASP A 144 28.17 -13.80 -3.20
CA ASP A 144 27.30 -14.98 -3.15
C ASP A 144 26.64 -15.21 -1.78
N ALA A 145 27.26 -14.72 -0.71
CA ALA A 145 26.67 -14.74 0.63
C ALA A 145 25.40 -13.88 0.70
N VAL A 146 25.46 -12.65 0.17
CA VAL A 146 24.29 -11.74 0.09
C VAL A 146 23.20 -12.34 -0.79
N LYS A 147 23.58 -12.93 -1.93
CA LYS A 147 22.62 -13.62 -2.81
C LYS A 147 21.91 -14.78 -2.12
N ARG A 148 22.65 -15.59 -1.36
CA ARG A 148 22.12 -16.71 -0.56
C ARG A 148 21.20 -16.22 0.56
N ASP A 149 21.58 -15.17 1.28
CA ASP A 149 20.78 -14.62 2.37
C ASP A 149 19.45 -14.06 1.85
N ILE A 150 19.48 -13.35 0.73
CA ILE A 150 18.28 -12.85 0.05
C ILE A 150 17.38 -14.00 -0.41
N SER A 151 17.95 -15.02 -1.06
CA SER A 151 17.19 -16.19 -1.52
C SER A 151 16.55 -16.96 -0.36
N THR A 152 17.29 -17.10 0.75
CA THR A 152 16.81 -17.74 1.99
C THR A 152 15.65 -16.95 2.59
N CYS A 153 15.79 -15.62 2.70
CA CYS A 153 14.73 -14.74 3.19
C CYS A 153 13.45 -14.89 2.36
N VAL A 154 13.56 -14.86 1.03
CA VAL A 154 12.39 -14.99 0.14
C VAL A 154 11.75 -16.37 0.25
N ASN A 155 12.53 -17.45 0.33
CA ASN A 155 11.99 -18.79 0.51
C ASN A 155 11.32 -19.00 1.86
N MET A 156 11.84 -18.40 2.93
CA MET A 156 11.23 -18.46 4.25
C MET A 156 9.95 -17.62 4.31
N LEU A 157 9.98 -16.40 3.78
CA LEU A 157 8.84 -15.49 3.82
C LEU A 157 7.71 -15.91 2.88
N ARG A 158 8.02 -16.54 1.74
CA ARG A 158 7.06 -16.87 0.67
C ARG A 158 6.16 -15.68 0.34
N PRO A 159 6.73 -14.60 -0.24
CA PRO A 159 6.04 -13.33 -0.37
C PRO A 159 4.89 -13.40 -1.37
N HIS A 160 3.85 -12.61 -1.09
CA HIS A 160 2.75 -12.34 -2.01
C HIS A 160 3.15 -11.38 -3.13
N ALA A 161 4.04 -10.43 -2.82
CA ALA A 161 4.57 -9.49 -3.82
C ALA A 161 6.04 -9.15 -3.54
N VAL A 162 6.77 -8.93 -4.64
CA VAL A 162 8.11 -8.34 -4.63
C VAL A 162 7.98 -6.89 -5.06
N LEU A 163 8.41 -5.95 -4.22
CA LEU A 163 8.37 -4.52 -4.51
C LEU A 163 9.76 -4.07 -4.98
N LEU A 164 9.88 -3.79 -6.27
CA LEU A 164 11.09 -3.19 -6.83
C LEU A 164 11.09 -1.69 -6.51
N VAL A 165 11.80 -1.32 -5.46
CA VAL A 165 11.90 0.06 -4.97
C VAL A 165 12.80 0.86 -5.89
N THR A 166 12.25 1.90 -6.50
CA THR A 166 12.93 2.78 -7.46
C THR A 166 12.70 4.22 -7.06
N ARG A 167 13.76 5.03 -7.01
CA ARG A 167 13.60 6.47 -6.74
C ARG A 167 13.04 7.14 -7.98
N VAL A 168 12.13 8.09 -7.81
CA VAL A 168 11.69 8.94 -8.93
C VAL A 168 12.91 9.63 -9.55
N GLY A 169 13.00 9.62 -10.88
CA GLY A 169 14.14 10.16 -11.63
C GLY A 169 15.30 9.17 -11.83
N SER A 170 15.24 7.94 -11.30
CA SER A 170 16.22 6.89 -11.62
C SER A 170 16.17 6.49 -13.10
N SER A 171 17.33 6.11 -13.66
CA SER A 171 17.45 5.78 -15.07
C SER A 171 16.85 4.42 -15.43
N THR A 172 16.35 4.27 -16.66
CA THR A 172 15.83 3.00 -17.19
C THR A 172 16.85 1.87 -17.09
N VAL A 173 18.10 2.17 -17.44
CA VAL A 173 19.20 1.20 -17.52
C VAL A 173 19.45 0.58 -16.15
N GLU A 174 19.51 1.39 -15.10
CA GLU A 174 19.73 0.93 -13.73
C GLU A 174 18.56 0.08 -13.21
N ASN A 175 17.33 0.48 -13.51
CA ASN A 175 16.14 -0.26 -13.09
C ASN A 175 16.05 -1.62 -13.80
N LEU A 176 16.38 -1.69 -15.09
CA LEU A 176 16.46 -2.93 -15.86
C LEU A 176 17.57 -3.85 -15.35
N ALA A 177 18.77 -3.30 -15.07
CA ALA A 177 19.87 -4.07 -14.50
C ALA A 177 19.49 -4.68 -13.14
N THR A 178 18.83 -3.89 -12.29
CA THR A 178 18.33 -4.37 -10.99
C THR A 178 17.27 -5.46 -11.18
N MET A 179 16.35 -5.31 -12.13
CA MET A 179 15.34 -6.34 -12.41
C MET A 179 15.99 -7.63 -12.93
N ARG A 180 17.03 -7.55 -13.76
CA ARG A 180 17.77 -8.73 -14.23
C ARG A 180 18.43 -9.49 -13.06
N GLN A 181 18.99 -8.77 -12.09
CA GLN A 181 19.54 -9.39 -10.87
C GLN A 181 18.45 -10.06 -10.04
N VAL A 182 17.30 -9.43 -9.90
CA VAL A 182 16.13 -10.02 -9.23
C VAL A 182 15.72 -11.32 -9.93
N GLU A 183 15.69 -11.35 -11.27
CA GLU A 183 15.42 -12.57 -12.05
C GLU A 183 16.53 -13.61 -11.95
N GLU A 184 17.80 -13.21 -11.81
CA GLU A 184 18.93 -14.13 -11.58
C GLU A 184 18.78 -14.85 -10.23
N PHE A 185 18.34 -14.15 -9.18
CA PHE A 185 18.25 -14.71 -7.83
C PHE A 185 16.98 -15.53 -7.60
N PHE A 186 15.88 -15.10 -8.22
CA PHE A 186 14.54 -15.66 -7.97
C PHE A 186 14.00 -16.40 -9.21
N GLY A 187 14.75 -16.47 -10.30
CA GLY A 187 14.24 -16.99 -11.56
C GLY A 187 13.22 -16.06 -12.24
N MET A 188 12.98 -16.33 -13.52
CA MET A 188 12.21 -15.44 -14.40
C MET A 188 10.75 -15.23 -13.97
N ASP A 189 10.16 -16.20 -13.27
CA ASP A 189 8.76 -16.15 -12.82
C ASP A 189 8.51 -15.06 -11.76
N VAL A 190 9.57 -14.57 -11.08
CA VAL A 190 9.45 -13.50 -10.07
C VAL A 190 8.82 -12.24 -10.64
N SER A 191 9.05 -11.94 -11.92
CA SER A 191 8.46 -10.79 -12.62
C SER A 191 6.92 -10.75 -12.52
N ARG A 192 6.27 -11.92 -12.46
CA ARG A 192 4.81 -12.08 -12.28
C ARG A 192 4.34 -11.72 -10.87
N TYR A 193 5.25 -11.70 -9.90
CA TYR A 193 5.05 -11.33 -8.51
C TYR A 193 5.60 -9.93 -8.20
N THR A 194 6.29 -9.30 -9.15
CA THR A 194 6.89 -7.97 -8.98
C THR A 194 5.90 -6.84 -9.27
N ARG A 195 5.97 -5.80 -8.45
CA ARG A 195 5.38 -4.48 -8.68
C ARG A 195 6.48 -3.42 -8.50
N ILE A 196 6.55 -2.44 -9.40
CA ILE A 196 7.48 -1.32 -9.25
C ILE A 196 6.92 -0.34 -8.23
N LEU A 197 7.74 0.08 -7.26
CA LEU A 197 7.36 1.09 -6.28
C LEU A 197 8.21 2.32 -6.48
N TYR A 198 7.61 3.38 -7.01
CA TYR A 198 8.25 4.67 -7.20
C TYR A 198 8.25 5.44 -5.89
N THR A 199 9.44 5.77 -5.38
CA THR A 199 9.61 6.48 -4.11
C THR A 199 10.14 7.88 -4.30
N TYR A 200 9.67 8.80 -3.46
CA TYR A 200 10.13 10.18 -3.38
C TYR A 200 10.03 10.67 -1.93
N ALA A 201 10.83 11.66 -1.57
CA ALA A 201 10.87 12.20 -0.20
C ALA A 201 10.91 13.73 -0.12
N ASN A 202 11.54 14.40 -1.09
CA ASN A 202 11.90 15.82 -1.00
C ASN A 202 11.34 16.67 -2.16
N SER A 203 10.41 16.14 -2.94
CA SER A 203 9.84 16.81 -4.12
C SER A 203 8.33 16.93 -4.00
N ALA A 204 7.73 17.84 -4.77
CA ALA A 204 6.31 17.78 -5.09
C ALA A 204 5.93 16.38 -5.64
N ALA A 205 4.65 16.06 -5.58
CA ALA A 205 4.13 14.80 -6.10
C ALA A 205 4.68 14.55 -7.53
N PRO A 206 5.25 13.37 -7.79
CA PRO A 206 5.97 13.13 -9.03
C PRO A 206 5.02 13.05 -10.23
N ASP A 207 5.51 13.49 -11.39
CA ASP A 207 4.86 13.27 -12.68
C ASP A 207 5.00 11.79 -13.08
N ILE A 208 3.96 11.01 -12.77
CA ILE A 208 3.97 9.55 -12.95
C ILE A 208 4.10 9.15 -14.41
N GLU A 209 3.51 9.92 -15.32
CA GLU A 209 3.58 9.61 -16.74
C GLU A 209 5.00 9.83 -17.27
N ARG A 210 5.66 10.89 -16.81
CA ARG A 210 7.09 11.09 -17.08
C ARG A 210 7.95 9.98 -16.50
N GLN A 211 7.68 9.57 -15.26
CA GLN A 211 8.41 8.48 -14.62
C GLN A 211 8.19 7.14 -15.35
N ARG A 212 6.99 6.88 -15.86
CA ARG A 212 6.65 5.71 -16.66
C ARG A 212 7.42 5.69 -17.98
N ARG A 213 7.51 6.83 -18.68
CA ARG A 213 8.35 6.97 -19.88
C ARG A 213 9.82 6.75 -19.58
N ALA A 214 10.31 7.31 -18.47
CA ALA A 214 11.69 7.11 -18.01
C ALA A 214 11.97 5.68 -17.53
N THR A 215 10.97 4.91 -17.11
CA THR A 215 11.12 3.49 -16.78
C THR A 215 11.23 2.62 -18.03
N GLY A 216 10.66 3.08 -19.15
CA GLY A 216 10.68 2.40 -20.43
C GLY A 216 9.66 1.26 -20.54
N PRO A 217 9.19 0.95 -21.76
CA PRO A 217 8.16 -0.06 -21.97
C PRO A 217 8.62 -1.48 -21.66
N GLU A 218 9.92 -1.80 -21.80
CA GLU A 218 10.47 -3.13 -21.54
C GLU A 218 10.23 -3.57 -20.09
N LEU A 219 10.67 -2.76 -19.12
CA LEU A 219 10.52 -3.09 -17.70
C LEU A 219 9.05 -3.09 -17.28
N LEU A 220 8.26 -2.13 -17.76
CA LEU A 220 6.84 -2.06 -17.47
C LEU A 220 6.10 -3.29 -17.99
N PHE A 221 6.36 -3.69 -19.24
CA PHE A 221 5.75 -4.89 -19.82
C PHE A 221 6.14 -6.15 -19.03
N LYS A 222 7.42 -6.28 -18.66
CA LYS A 222 7.95 -7.40 -17.87
C LYS A 222 7.21 -7.59 -16.54
N VAL A 223 6.89 -6.49 -15.84
CA VAL A 223 6.09 -6.53 -14.60
C VAL A 223 4.57 -6.39 -14.85
N GLY A 224 4.09 -6.59 -16.09
CA GLY A 224 2.67 -6.50 -16.43
C GLY A 224 2.02 -5.17 -16.07
N TYR A 225 2.76 -4.07 -16.24
CA TYR A 225 2.36 -2.70 -15.92
C TYR A 225 1.94 -2.48 -14.45
N ARG A 226 2.39 -3.35 -13.55
CA ARG A 226 2.16 -3.19 -12.11
C ARG A 226 3.17 -2.19 -11.55
N TYR A 227 2.70 -1.01 -11.20
CA TYR A 227 3.46 -0.02 -10.44
C TYR A 227 2.61 0.67 -9.38
N HIS A 228 3.26 1.34 -8.45
CA HIS A 228 2.65 2.18 -7.42
C HIS A 228 3.59 3.31 -7.03
N VAL A 229 3.07 4.32 -6.34
CA VAL A 229 3.82 5.51 -5.93
C VAL A 229 3.69 5.66 -4.43
N LEU A 230 4.80 5.95 -3.76
CA LEU A 230 4.82 6.12 -2.32
C LEU A 230 5.79 7.23 -1.91
N ASN A 231 5.29 8.20 -1.15
CA ASN A 231 6.10 9.15 -0.42
C ASN A 231 6.68 8.42 0.80
N ASN A 232 8.00 8.29 0.85
CA ASN A 232 8.68 7.63 1.95
C ASN A 232 9.36 8.63 2.91
N ASN A 233 8.98 9.91 2.84
CA ASN A 233 9.30 10.88 3.87
C ASN A 233 8.37 10.70 5.08
N PRO A 234 8.90 10.42 6.29
CA PRO A 234 8.09 10.22 7.48
C PRO A 234 7.23 11.44 7.85
N ASP A 235 7.67 12.66 7.53
CA ASP A 235 6.95 13.91 7.84
C ASP A 235 5.77 14.16 6.89
N HIS A 236 5.69 13.40 5.80
CA HIS A 236 4.69 13.54 4.75
C HIS A 236 4.06 12.19 4.40
N TRP A 237 3.91 11.33 5.41
CA TRP A 237 3.26 10.04 5.27
C TRP A 237 1.84 10.20 4.72
N ASP A 238 1.51 9.38 3.72
CA ASP A 238 0.22 9.41 3.04
C ASP A 238 -0.43 8.02 3.14
N GLY A 239 -1.39 7.90 4.06
CA GLY A 239 -2.12 6.66 4.27
C GLY A 239 -2.85 6.18 3.02
N GLN A 240 -3.30 7.08 2.14
CA GLN A 240 -4.01 6.69 0.91
C GLN A 240 -3.07 5.95 -0.04
N GLN A 241 -1.83 6.42 -0.16
CA GLN A 241 -0.81 5.75 -0.97
C GLN A 241 -0.50 4.35 -0.43
N VAL A 242 -0.44 4.18 0.89
CA VAL A 242 -0.23 2.87 1.52
C VAL A 242 -1.45 1.97 1.33
N TYR A 243 -2.66 2.49 1.54
CA TYR A 243 -3.91 1.76 1.33
C TYR A 243 -4.01 1.25 -0.10
N ASP A 244 -3.81 2.12 -1.09
CA ASP A 244 -3.88 1.76 -2.50
C ASP A 244 -2.83 0.69 -2.87
N LEU A 245 -1.62 0.76 -2.28
CA LEU A 245 -0.60 -0.27 -2.45
C LEU A 245 -1.06 -1.62 -1.90
N VAL A 246 -1.52 -1.65 -0.65
CA VAL A 246 -1.98 -2.86 0.04
C VAL A 246 -3.15 -3.49 -0.71
N GLN A 247 -4.11 -2.67 -1.14
CA GLN A 247 -5.26 -3.09 -1.94
C GLN A 247 -4.85 -3.64 -3.31
N ALA A 248 -3.89 -2.99 -3.98
CA ALA A 248 -3.39 -3.46 -5.25
C ALA A 248 -2.66 -4.81 -5.13
N VAL A 249 -1.97 -5.06 -4.02
CA VAL A 249 -1.37 -6.36 -3.70
C VAL A 249 -2.44 -7.39 -3.35
N ALA A 250 -3.43 -7.06 -2.53
CA ALA A 250 -4.53 -7.97 -2.20
C ALA A 250 -5.26 -8.47 -3.46
N ARG A 251 -5.58 -7.58 -4.40
CA ARG A 251 -6.16 -7.95 -5.71
C ARG A 251 -5.25 -8.87 -6.52
N MET A 252 -3.94 -8.63 -6.47
CA MET A 252 -2.95 -9.45 -7.15
C MET A 252 -2.86 -10.86 -6.56
N VAL A 253 -2.95 -11.00 -5.24
CA VAL A 253 -3.03 -12.30 -4.54
C VAL A 253 -4.31 -13.04 -4.94
N MET A 254 -5.45 -12.36 -4.94
CA MET A 254 -6.73 -12.93 -5.34
C MET A 254 -6.74 -13.42 -6.80
N ALA A 255 -6.21 -12.61 -7.72
CA ALA A 255 -6.09 -12.98 -9.14
C ALA A 255 -5.19 -14.21 -9.36
N LYS A 256 -4.32 -14.52 -8.40
CA LYS A 256 -3.44 -15.69 -8.38
C LYS A 256 -3.98 -16.83 -7.51
N GLY A 257 -5.21 -16.76 -7.03
CA GLY A 257 -5.81 -17.82 -6.20
C GLY A 257 -5.14 -18.01 -4.84
N GLY A 258 -4.51 -16.97 -4.29
CA GLY A 258 -3.75 -17.06 -3.04
C GLY A 258 -2.33 -17.62 -3.20
N GLU A 259 -1.86 -17.85 -4.43
CA GLU A 259 -0.50 -18.31 -4.66
C GLU A 259 0.54 -17.30 -4.16
N VAL A 260 1.53 -17.83 -3.46
CA VAL A 260 2.72 -17.11 -2.99
C VAL A 260 3.88 -17.38 -3.92
N TYR A 261 4.80 -16.43 -3.98
CA TYR A 261 6.06 -16.66 -4.67
C TYR A 261 6.94 -17.64 -3.88
N SER A 262 7.60 -18.55 -4.60
CA SER A 262 8.62 -19.47 -4.08
C SER A 262 9.67 -19.69 -5.16
N ILE A 263 10.95 -19.69 -4.80
CA ILE A 263 12.03 -19.99 -5.74
C ILE A 263 11.92 -21.47 -6.10
N ARG A 264 11.72 -21.78 -7.38
CA ARG A 264 11.79 -23.17 -7.85
C ARG A 264 13.26 -23.57 -7.84
N SER A 265 13.62 -24.55 -7.01
CA SER A 265 14.95 -25.17 -7.07
C SER A 265 15.11 -25.78 -8.46
N THR A 266 15.97 -25.20 -9.29
CA THR A 266 16.54 -25.93 -10.43
C THR A 266 17.43 -27.01 -9.84
N VAL A 267 16.90 -28.25 -9.82
CA VAL A 267 17.67 -29.47 -9.62
C VAL A 267 18.57 -29.69 -10.84
#